data_AF-A0A8T2UVB1-F1
#
_entry.id   AF-A0A8T2UVB1-F1
#
_cell.length_a   1.000
_cell.length_b   1.000
_cell.length_c   1.000
_cell.angle_alpha   90.00
_cell.angle_beta   90.00
_cell.angle_gamma   90.00
#
_symmetry.space_group_name_H-M   'P 1'
#
loop_
_entity.id
_entity.type
_entity.pdbx_description
1 polymer ?
#
loop_
_entity_poly.entity_id
_entity_poly.type
_entity_poly.pdbx_seq_one_letter_code
_entity_poly.pdbx_strand_id
1 'polypeptide(L)'
;MYKAFYVAMCVSDYCVGDYFRDSREATDKVLAKRGVPILVGGTGMYLRWYLYGRPDAPKSTPELRAWVQEEIAKAGGDWDKAVSMVVDAGDKDARKLLRNDWYRLVRRFEVLKASGTPRGSKSLLYSELEDESEDHPPQKRIYRAIDDLDYEFVCFFLYSSRKRLYDHIDQRCEEMLTGNFGLLKEASWLLDKGILANTSPASRAIGYRQAMEYLARCREADGVSSPEQFIRFVEDFQKASRNFAKRQLTWFRQEPLYHWIDVSKQQEAVIDFIIKAYYDPNIIVSEASKGILIDKKSTVDKKNKLRDYMPQRKVFVTAEDCSEILDWISKTQRRKADGSLHGKTQDEREG
;
A
#
# COMPACT_ATOMS: atom_id res chain seq x y z
N MET A 1 -18.69 -22.87 22.68
CA MET A 1 -18.49 -22.54 21.25
C MET A 1 -18.32 -21.03 21.17
N TYR A 2 -17.09 -20.52 21.22
CA TYR A 2 -16.83 -19.08 21.25
C TYR A 2 -16.83 -18.55 19.82
N LYS A 3 -17.94 -17.96 19.38
CA LYS A 3 -17.96 -17.10 18.19
C LYS A 3 -17.31 -15.78 18.59
N ALA A 4 -16.03 -15.62 18.27
CA ALA A 4 -15.37 -14.32 18.33
C ALA A 4 -15.63 -13.60 17.00
N PHE A 5 -16.51 -12.59 17.02
CA PHE A 5 -16.58 -11.61 15.94
C PHE A 5 -15.47 -10.59 16.18
N TYR A 6 -14.37 -10.71 15.45
CA TYR A 6 -13.34 -9.65 15.42
C TYR A 6 -13.75 -8.64 14.36
N VAL A 7 -14.56 -7.65 14.74
CA VAL A 7 -14.73 -6.44 13.93
C VAL A 7 -13.53 -5.56 14.24
N ALA A 8 -12.46 -5.68 13.44
CA ALA A 8 -11.41 -4.68 13.45
C ALA A 8 -12.06 -3.35 13.05
N MET A 9 -12.30 -2.48 14.03
CA MET A 9 -12.86 -1.16 13.74
C MET A 9 -11.88 -0.44 12.81
N CYS A 10 -12.38 0.13 11.72
CA CYS A 10 -11.62 0.90 10.71
C CYS A 10 -10.88 2.16 11.27
N VAL A 11 -10.88 2.33 12.60
CA VAL A 11 -10.17 3.34 13.39
C VAL A 11 -8.96 2.78 14.14
N SER A 12 -8.78 1.46 14.23
CA SER A 12 -7.58 0.89 14.86
C SER A 12 -6.40 1.00 13.90
N ASP A 13 -5.36 1.71 14.32
CA ASP A 13 -4.10 1.77 13.58
C ASP A 13 -3.46 0.37 13.53
N TYR A 14 -3.03 -0.06 12.34
CA TYR A 14 -2.21 -1.25 12.16
C TYR A 14 -0.88 -0.82 11.53
N CYS A 15 0.21 -0.99 12.27
CA CYS A 15 1.53 -0.56 11.83
C CYS A 15 2.43 -1.73 11.44
N VAL A 16 3.57 -1.42 10.83
CA VAL A 16 4.55 -2.44 10.44
C VAL A 16 5.11 -3.22 11.64
N GLY A 17 5.13 -2.62 12.83
CA GLY A 17 5.54 -3.30 14.06
C GLY A 17 4.53 -4.33 14.53
N ASP A 18 3.23 -4.06 14.35
CA ASP A 18 2.16 -5.03 14.65
C ASP A 18 2.22 -6.18 13.66
N TYR A 19 2.33 -5.86 12.37
CA TYR A 19 2.55 -6.86 11.34
C TYR A 19 3.74 -7.76 11.65
N PHE A 20 4.90 -7.20 12.00
CA PHE A 20 6.09 -8.00 12.33
C PHE A 20 5.80 -9.00 13.46
N ARG A 21 5.25 -8.53 14.58
CA ARG A 21 4.91 -9.40 15.71
C ARG A 21 3.89 -10.49 15.31
N ASP A 22 2.77 -10.08 14.72
CA ASP A 22 1.64 -10.97 14.45
C ASP A 22 2.00 -11.99 13.35
N SER A 23 2.77 -11.58 12.35
CA SER A 23 3.26 -12.49 11.30
C SER A 23 4.30 -13.49 11.81
N ARG A 24 5.21 -13.08 12.71
CA ARG A 24 6.17 -14.00 13.34
C ARG A 24 5.47 -15.01 14.23
N GLU A 25 4.50 -14.57 15.03
CA GLU A 25 3.67 -15.47 15.83
C GLU A 25 2.87 -16.46 14.96
N ALA A 26 2.32 -15.99 13.84
CA ALA A 26 1.63 -16.86 12.88
C ALA A 26 2.59 -17.90 12.26
N THR A 27 3.81 -17.49 11.92
CA THR A 27 4.87 -18.38 11.43
C THR A 27 5.21 -19.47 12.44
N ASP A 28 5.41 -19.12 13.71
CA ASP A 28 5.71 -20.08 14.77
C ASP A 28 4.58 -21.12 14.93
N LYS A 29 3.32 -20.67 14.85
CA LYS A 29 2.14 -21.57 14.91
C LYS A 29 2.08 -22.55 13.73
N VAL A 30 2.48 -22.11 12.53
CA VAL A 30 2.52 -22.97 11.34
C VAL A 30 3.65 -23.99 11.45
N LEU A 31 4.85 -23.54 11.86
CA LEU A 31 6.02 -24.40 12.07
C LEU A 31 5.79 -25.44 13.18
N ALA A 32 5.13 -25.07 14.27
CA ALA A 32 4.75 -25.99 15.35
C ALA A 32 3.87 -27.15 14.87
N LYS A 33 3.12 -26.95 13.78
CA LYS A 33 2.30 -27.98 13.12
C LYS A 33 3.03 -28.71 11.98
N ARG A 34 4.34 -28.49 11.83
CA ARG A 34 5.17 -28.97 10.72
C ARG A 34 4.68 -28.52 9.34
N GLY A 35 3.97 -27.38 9.29
CA GLY A 35 3.56 -26.75 8.05
C GLY A 35 4.66 -25.87 7.47
N VAL A 36 4.52 -25.51 6.19
CA VAL A 36 5.38 -24.53 5.52
C VAL A 36 4.71 -23.15 5.58
N PRO A 37 5.29 -22.16 6.27
CA PRO A 37 4.75 -20.80 6.30
C PRO A 37 4.87 -20.15 4.91
N ILE A 38 3.74 -19.74 4.33
CA ILE A 38 3.69 -19.03 3.05
C ILE A 38 3.18 -17.62 3.31
N LEU A 39 4.05 -16.63 3.12
CA LEU A 39 3.71 -15.22 3.28
C LEU A 39 3.36 -14.61 1.92
N VAL A 40 2.12 -14.13 1.78
CA VAL A 40 1.62 -13.54 0.54
C VAL A 40 1.26 -12.07 0.77
N GLY A 41 1.77 -11.19 -0.08
CA GLY A 41 1.46 -9.76 -0.01
C GLY A 41 2.33 -8.92 -0.92
N GLY A 42 2.06 -7.62 -0.95
CA GLY A 42 2.80 -6.66 -1.80
C GLY A 42 3.30 -5.42 -1.06
N THR A 43 3.17 -5.37 0.27
CA THR A 43 3.60 -4.22 1.07
C THR A 43 5.07 -4.35 1.40
N GLY A 44 5.94 -3.81 0.53
CA GLY A 44 7.39 -3.99 0.60
C GLY A 44 8.01 -3.71 1.97
N MET A 45 7.60 -2.63 2.65
CA MET A 45 8.10 -2.29 4.00
C MET A 45 7.77 -3.39 5.04
N TYR A 46 6.59 -3.99 4.94
CA TYR A 46 6.13 -5.01 5.88
C TYR A 46 6.94 -6.30 5.69
N LEU A 47 7.07 -6.74 4.43
CA LEU A 47 7.89 -7.89 4.08
C LEU A 47 9.36 -7.67 4.43
N ARG A 48 9.89 -6.46 4.23
CA ARG A 48 11.27 -6.12 4.61
C ARG A 48 11.50 -6.30 6.11
N TRP A 49 10.61 -5.80 6.96
CA TRP A 49 10.74 -6.01 8.42
C TRP A 49 10.62 -7.48 8.79
N TYR A 50 9.74 -8.23 8.13
CA TYR A 50 9.60 -9.66 8.38
C TYR A 50 10.87 -10.45 8.03
N LEU A 51 11.50 -10.11 6.89
CA LEU A 51 12.72 -10.76 6.40
C LEU A 51 13.93 -10.39 7.26
N TYR A 52 14.24 -9.10 7.37
CA TYR A 52 15.50 -8.62 7.95
C TYR A 52 15.37 -8.16 9.41
N GLY A 53 14.26 -8.50 10.08
CA GLY A 53 13.99 -8.05 11.43
C GLY A 53 13.49 -6.61 11.54
N ARG A 54 13.15 -6.23 12.78
CA ARG A 54 12.69 -4.88 13.09
C ARG A 54 13.91 -3.96 13.30
N PRO A 55 13.98 -2.80 12.62
CA PRO A 55 14.91 -1.75 13.00
C PRO A 55 14.69 -1.28 14.44
N ASP A 56 15.76 -0.96 15.15
CA ASP A 56 15.74 -0.26 16.43
C ASP A 56 15.17 1.17 16.26
N ALA A 57 13.86 1.27 16.15
CA ALA A 57 13.13 2.53 16.01
C ALA A 57 12.28 2.79 17.27
N PRO A 58 12.36 4.00 17.87
CA PRO A 58 11.50 4.38 18.98
C PRO A 58 10.02 4.29 18.60
N LYS A 59 9.20 3.77 19.52
CA LYS A 59 7.74 3.87 19.41
C LYS A 59 7.35 5.33 19.66
N SER A 60 6.36 5.81 18.90
CA SER A 60 5.78 7.14 19.12
C SER A 60 4.43 7.04 19.83
N THR A 61 4.08 8.05 20.61
CA THR A 61 2.78 8.18 21.28
C THR A 61 1.85 9.14 20.51
N PRO A 62 0.51 9.00 20.62
CA PRO A 62 -0.44 9.93 20.00
C PRO A 62 -0.21 11.39 20.39
N GLU A 63 0.15 11.66 21.65
CA GLU A 63 0.40 13.00 22.17
C GLU A 63 1.64 13.63 21.53
N LEU A 64 2.71 12.84 21.39
CA LEU A 64 3.92 13.28 20.70
C LEU A 64 3.63 13.59 19.23
N ARG A 65 2.84 12.74 18.56
CA ARG A 65 2.44 12.96 17.16
C ARG A 65 1.64 14.25 17.01
N ALA A 66 0.66 14.50 17.87
CA ALA A 66 -0.14 15.72 17.84
C ALA A 66 0.74 16.97 18.03
N TRP A 67 1.61 16.95 19.05
CA TRP A 67 2.55 18.03 19.31
C TRP A 67 3.48 18.30 18.11
N VAL A 68 4.07 17.25 17.52
CA VAL A 68 4.93 17.40 16.34
C VAL A 68 4.16 18.00 15.16
N GLN A 69 2.91 17.61 14.94
CA GLN A 69 2.09 18.19 13.88
C GLN A 69 1.80 19.67 14.11
N GLU A 70 1.49 20.06 15.34
CA GLU A 70 1.30 21.47 15.72
C GLU A 70 2.57 22.30 15.53
N GLU A 71 3.72 21.77 15.94
CA GLU A 71 5.00 22.46 15.74
C GLU A 71 5.30 22.66 14.24
N ILE A 72 5.15 21.61 13.42
CA ILE A 72 5.35 21.72 11.97
C ILE A 72 4.35 22.69 11.34
N ALA A 73 3.11 22.75 11.85
CA ALA A 73 2.09 23.69 11.38
C ALA A 73 2.46 25.16 11.59
N LYS A 74 3.33 25.50 12.57
CA LYS A 74 3.87 26.87 12.76
C LYS A 74 4.71 27.36 11.58
N ALA A 75 5.15 26.45 10.71
CA ALA A 75 5.76 26.83 9.45
C ALA A 75 4.75 27.48 8.48
N GLY A 76 3.45 27.42 8.74
CA GLY A 76 2.41 28.04 7.90
C GLY A 76 2.30 27.41 6.52
N GLY A 77 2.69 26.14 6.37
CA GLY A 77 2.75 25.45 5.08
C GLY A 77 4.00 25.73 4.25
N ASP A 78 4.94 26.53 4.74
CA ASP A 78 6.25 26.73 4.12
C ASP A 78 7.16 25.52 4.37
N TRP A 79 7.46 24.78 3.30
CA TRP A 79 8.30 23.59 3.35
C TRP A 79 9.72 23.89 3.84
N ASP A 80 10.35 24.94 3.33
CA ASP A 80 11.76 25.24 3.63
C ASP A 80 11.91 25.70 5.08
N LYS A 81 10.92 26.46 5.58
CA LYS A 81 10.82 26.81 7.00
C LYS A 81 10.63 25.58 7.88
N ALA A 82 9.73 24.67 7.52
CA ALA A 82 9.48 23.46 8.29
C ALA A 82 10.72 22.54 8.33
N VAL A 83 11.43 22.40 7.20
CA VAL A 83 12.70 21.66 7.15
C VAL A 83 13.74 22.31 8.06
N SER A 84 13.87 23.64 8.04
CA SER A 84 14.79 24.34 8.95
C SER A 84 14.47 24.04 10.41
N MET A 85 13.21 24.10 10.82
CA MET A 85 12.80 23.80 12.19
C MET A 85 13.27 22.41 12.65
N VAL A 86 13.16 21.39 11.79
CA VAL A 86 13.60 20.02 12.12
C VAL A 86 15.13 19.89 12.11
N VAL A 87 15.82 20.61 11.22
CA VAL A 87 17.28 20.69 11.19
C VAL A 87 17.82 21.36 12.45
N ASP A 88 17.23 22.48 12.84
CA ASP A 88 17.63 23.28 13.99
C ASP A 88 17.33 22.53 15.30
N ALA A 89 16.29 21.69 15.31
CA ALA A 89 16.02 20.79 16.41
C ALA A 89 17.06 19.65 16.56
N GLY A 90 17.86 19.38 15.52
CA GLY A 90 19.00 18.45 15.58
C GLY A 90 19.12 17.48 14.41
N ASP A 91 18.13 17.35 13.52
CA ASP A 91 18.16 16.39 12.41
C ASP A 91 18.57 17.03 11.07
N LYS A 92 19.88 17.19 10.88
CA LYS A 92 20.48 17.81 9.68
C LYS A 92 20.08 17.14 8.37
N ASP A 93 19.83 15.84 8.38
CA ASP A 93 19.44 15.05 7.21
C ASP A 93 18.00 15.31 6.76
N ALA A 94 17.20 16.08 7.51
CA ALA A 94 15.88 16.50 7.05
C ALA A 94 15.93 17.27 5.71
N ARG A 95 17.07 17.94 5.40
CA ARG A 95 17.30 18.62 4.10
C ARG A 95 17.33 17.67 2.90
N LYS A 96 17.61 16.38 3.11
CA LYS A 96 17.65 15.36 2.05
C LYS A 96 16.26 14.88 1.64
N LEU A 97 15.20 15.27 2.36
CA LEU A 97 13.84 14.88 2.01
C LEU A 97 13.40 15.48 0.68
N LEU A 98 12.66 14.69 -0.09
CA LEU A 98 11.99 15.19 -1.28
C LEU A 98 11.05 16.34 -0.89
N ARG A 99 11.03 17.39 -1.72
CA ARG A 99 10.22 18.58 -1.48
C ARG A 99 8.76 18.20 -1.24
N ASN A 100 8.17 18.79 -0.21
CA ASN A 100 6.79 18.56 0.25
C ASN A 100 6.48 17.14 0.76
N ASP A 101 7.48 16.32 1.09
CA ASP A 101 7.26 15.05 1.82
C ASP A 101 7.00 15.31 3.31
N TRP A 102 5.86 15.95 3.59
CA TRP A 102 5.42 16.33 4.94
C TRP A 102 5.30 15.13 5.87
N TYR A 103 4.87 13.99 5.34
CA TYR A 103 4.77 12.74 6.10
C TYR A 103 6.14 12.31 6.64
N ARG A 104 7.17 12.26 5.78
CA ARG A 104 8.52 11.89 6.24
C ARG A 104 9.12 12.93 7.15
N LEU A 105 8.88 14.22 6.91
CA LEU A 105 9.38 15.32 7.75
C LEU A 105 8.82 15.22 9.18
N VAL A 106 7.51 15.07 9.32
CA VAL A 106 6.82 14.84 10.60
C VAL A 106 7.40 13.62 11.31
N ARG A 107 7.56 12.49 10.59
CA ARG A 107 8.12 11.27 11.19
C ARG A 107 9.58 11.44 11.63
N ARG A 108 10.40 12.21 10.91
CA ARG A 108 11.78 12.52 11.34
C ARG A 108 11.79 13.29 12.64
N PHE A 109 10.95 14.32 12.73
CA PHE A 109 10.88 15.15 13.93
C PHE A 109 10.34 14.37 15.14
N GLU A 110 9.34 13.53 14.92
CA GLU A 110 8.78 12.61 15.91
C GLU A 110 9.85 11.64 16.45
N VAL A 111 10.66 11.03 15.58
CA VAL A 111 11.76 10.17 16.00
C VAL A 111 12.79 10.97 16.81
N LEU A 112 13.25 12.11 16.30
CA LEU A 112 14.21 12.97 16.99
C LEU A 112 13.77 13.32 18.42
N LYS A 113 12.49 13.64 18.59
CA LYS A 113 11.93 13.98 19.91
C LYS A 113 11.75 12.76 20.81
N ALA A 114 11.41 11.60 20.25
CA ALA A 114 11.29 10.36 21.02
C ALA A 114 12.64 9.78 21.46
N SER A 115 13.67 9.80 20.61
CA SER A 115 15.00 9.24 20.92
C SER A 115 16.04 10.23 21.42
N GLY A 116 15.81 11.54 21.28
CA GLY A 116 16.82 12.57 21.54
C GLY A 116 17.94 12.64 20.49
N THR A 117 18.04 11.64 19.62
CA THR A 117 18.96 11.62 18.48
C THR A 117 18.20 11.56 17.16
N PRO A 118 18.70 12.22 16.09
CA PRO A 118 18.26 11.95 14.72
C PRO A 118 18.42 10.47 14.37
N ARG A 119 17.88 10.04 13.22
CA ARG A 119 17.93 8.65 12.68
C ARG A 119 19.31 7.95 12.64
N GLY A 120 20.41 8.56 13.13
CA GLY A 120 21.79 8.13 12.91
C GLY A 120 22.66 7.83 14.14
N SER A 121 22.15 7.68 15.37
CA SER A 121 23.03 7.30 16.50
C SER A 121 23.08 5.78 16.78
N LYS A 122 22.07 5.04 16.32
CA LYS A 122 22.12 3.58 16.15
C LYS A 122 21.54 3.29 14.78
N SER A 123 22.43 2.94 13.85
CA SER A 123 22.13 2.64 12.46
C SER A 123 20.85 1.82 12.33
N LEU A 124 19.80 2.44 11.77
CA LEU A 124 18.78 1.67 11.10
C LEU A 124 19.53 1.01 9.93
N LEU A 125 19.67 -0.32 9.96
CA LEU A 125 20.30 -1.20 8.96
C LEU A 125 19.94 -0.86 7.49
N TYR A 126 18.94 0.00 7.29
CA TYR A 126 18.28 0.31 6.03
C TYR A 126 18.58 1.70 5.45
N SER A 127 19.11 2.69 6.20
CA SER A 127 19.45 4.02 5.62
C SER A 127 20.88 4.08 5.07
N GLU A 128 21.78 3.26 5.59
CA GLU A 128 23.17 3.18 5.11
C GLU A 128 23.30 2.30 3.85
N LEU A 129 22.16 1.95 3.22
CA LEU A 129 22.05 1.32 1.91
C LEU A 129 21.92 2.36 0.78
N GLU A 130 21.91 3.65 1.10
CA GLU A 130 21.84 4.74 0.12
C GLU A 130 23.10 5.62 0.10
N ASP A 131 24.04 5.44 1.05
CA ASP A 131 25.33 6.16 1.05
C ASP A 131 26.36 5.47 0.13
N GLU A 132 26.80 6.17 -0.90
CA GLU A 132 27.96 5.83 -1.74
C GLU A 132 29.28 6.17 -1.01
N SER A 133 29.47 5.75 0.24
CA SER A 133 30.79 5.87 0.88
C SER A 133 31.74 4.83 0.30
N GLU A 134 32.89 5.28 -0.22
CA GLU A 134 33.90 4.48 -0.93
C GLU A 134 34.43 3.26 -0.15
N ASP A 135 34.35 3.26 1.18
CA ASP A 135 34.90 2.18 2.00
C ASP A 135 34.03 0.91 2.02
N HIS A 136 32.70 1.00 1.93
CA HIS A 136 31.80 -0.16 1.90
C HIS A 136 30.53 0.10 1.06
N PRO A 137 30.41 -0.41 -0.18
CA PRO A 137 29.23 -0.17 -1.02
C PRO A 137 27.95 -0.74 -0.38
N PRO A 138 26.79 -0.07 -0.54
CA PRO A 138 25.48 -0.49 -0.02
C PRO A 138 25.14 -1.96 -0.20
N GLN A 139 25.51 -2.51 -1.35
CA GLN A 139 25.26 -3.90 -1.71
C GLN A 139 25.94 -4.88 -0.75
N LYS A 140 27.19 -4.61 -0.31
CA LYS A 140 27.92 -5.49 0.63
C LYS A 140 27.22 -5.63 1.99
N ARG A 141 26.46 -4.63 2.43
CA ARG A 141 25.77 -4.64 3.73
C ARG A 141 24.44 -5.39 3.67
N ILE A 142 23.73 -5.34 2.55
CA ILE A 142 22.55 -6.18 2.32
C ILE A 142 22.94 -7.66 2.35
N TYR A 143 24.06 -8.03 1.72
CA TYR A 143 24.55 -9.41 1.75
C TYR A 143 24.91 -9.88 3.17
N ARG A 144 25.53 -9.02 4.01
CA ARG A 144 25.76 -9.37 5.43
C ARG A 144 24.48 -9.59 6.23
N ALA A 145 23.41 -8.83 5.96
CA ALA A 145 22.11 -9.03 6.61
C ALA A 145 21.38 -10.28 6.10
N ILE A 146 21.75 -10.80 4.91
CA ILE A 146 21.22 -12.04 4.36
C ILE A 146 21.88 -13.26 5.02
N ASP A 147 23.15 -13.16 5.41
CA ASP A 147 23.88 -14.25 6.08
C ASP A 147 23.41 -14.52 7.52
N ASP A 148 22.63 -13.61 8.12
CA ASP A 148 22.17 -13.64 9.52
C ASP A 148 20.63 -13.71 9.64
N LEU A 149 19.97 -14.37 8.68
CA LEU A 149 18.51 -14.53 8.66
C LEU A 149 18.07 -15.71 9.54
N ASP A 150 17.05 -15.49 10.38
CA ASP A 150 16.49 -16.53 11.26
C ASP A 150 15.76 -17.67 10.51
N TYR A 151 15.50 -17.48 9.21
CA TYR A 151 14.83 -18.45 8.35
C TYR A 151 15.51 -18.52 6.99
N GLU A 152 15.46 -19.71 6.38
CA GLU A 152 15.74 -19.87 4.97
C GLU A 152 14.55 -19.35 4.15
N PHE A 153 14.70 -18.17 3.56
CA PHE A 153 13.65 -17.56 2.77
C PHE A 153 13.83 -17.84 1.28
N VAL A 154 12.78 -18.37 0.65
CA VAL A 154 12.68 -18.42 -0.81
C VAL A 154 11.66 -17.37 -1.26
N CYS A 155 12.14 -16.22 -1.72
CA CYS A 155 11.29 -15.08 -2.05
C CYS A 155 11.01 -15.01 -3.56
N PHE A 156 9.74 -14.88 -3.92
CA PHE A 156 9.31 -14.73 -5.31
C PHE A 156 8.54 -13.42 -5.52
N PHE A 157 8.80 -12.76 -6.64
CA PHE A 157 8.00 -11.64 -7.12
C PHE A 157 7.31 -12.04 -8.43
N LEU A 158 5.99 -12.15 -8.40
CA LEU A 158 5.19 -12.48 -9.57
C LEU A 158 5.03 -11.26 -10.47
N TYR A 159 5.59 -11.33 -11.67
CA TYR A 159 5.67 -10.23 -12.62
C TYR A 159 4.93 -10.52 -13.93
N SER A 160 4.28 -9.50 -14.48
CA SER A 160 3.79 -9.47 -15.86
C SER A 160 4.17 -8.15 -16.52
N SER A 161 4.14 -8.10 -17.86
CA SER A 161 4.47 -6.87 -18.60
C SER A 161 3.60 -5.70 -18.13
N ARG A 162 4.17 -4.49 -18.10
CA ARG A 162 3.46 -3.35 -17.49
C ARG A 162 2.14 -3.03 -18.17
N LYS A 163 2.07 -3.22 -19.49
CA LYS A 163 0.82 -3.07 -20.24
C LYS A 163 -0.25 -4.04 -19.72
N ARG A 164 0.05 -5.33 -19.63
CA ARG A 164 -0.90 -6.35 -19.14
C ARG A 164 -1.30 -6.08 -17.68
N LEU A 165 -0.33 -5.72 -16.84
CA LEU A 165 -0.59 -5.35 -15.46
C LEU A 165 -1.55 -4.15 -15.37
N TYR A 166 -1.34 -3.10 -16.16
CA TYR A 166 -2.21 -1.93 -16.15
C TYR A 166 -3.60 -2.27 -16.71
N ASP A 167 -3.68 -3.04 -17.79
CA ASP A 167 -4.97 -3.50 -18.35
C ASP A 167 -5.77 -4.29 -17.30
N HIS A 168 -5.10 -5.16 -16.53
CA HIS A 168 -5.74 -5.92 -15.45
C HIS A 168 -6.13 -5.03 -14.26
N ILE A 169 -5.31 -4.04 -13.89
CA ILE A 169 -5.62 -3.09 -12.83
C ILE A 169 -6.86 -2.28 -13.21
N ASP A 170 -6.91 -1.78 -14.44
CA ASP A 170 -7.99 -0.92 -14.92
C ASP A 170 -9.30 -1.69 -14.98
N GLN A 171 -9.25 -2.91 -15.51
CA GLN A 171 -10.38 -3.84 -15.51
C GLN A 171 -10.84 -4.18 -14.09
N ARG A 172 -9.92 -4.51 -13.17
CA ARG A 172 -10.27 -4.82 -11.77
C ARG A 172 -10.93 -3.63 -11.07
N CYS A 173 -10.48 -2.40 -11.34
CA CYS A 173 -11.11 -1.21 -10.77
C CYS A 173 -12.57 -1.06 -11.24
N GLU A 174 -12.86 -1.36 -12.50
CA GLU A 174 -14.22 -1.37 -13.02
C GLU A 174 -15.04 -2.51 -12.39
N GLU A 175 -14.50 -3.73 -12.33
CA GLU A 175 -15.15 -4.89 -11.70
C GLU A 175 -15.49 -4.65 -10.22
N MET A 176 -14.66 -3.91 -9.48
CA MET A 176 -14.95 -3.53 -8.09
C MET A 176 -16.16 -2.57 -7.94
N LEU A 177 -16.58 -1.96 -9.04
CA LEU A 177 -17.72 -1.05 -9.13
C LEU A 177 -18.94 -1.71 -9.79
N THR A 178 -18.79 -2.89 -10.39
CA THR A 178 -19.91 -3.65 -10.96
C THR A 178 -20.61 -4.53 -9.93
N GLY A 179 -21.64 -5.26 -10.38
CA GLY A 179 -22.60 -5.93 -9.50
C GLY A 179 -23.46 -4.90 -8.78
N ASN A 180 -24.02 -5.24 -7.62
CA ASN A 180 -24.83 -4.27 -6.86
C ASN A 180 -23.95 -3.37 -5.97
N PHE A 181 -22.90 -2.80 -6.58
CA PHE A 181 -22.04 -1.68 -6.19
C PHE A 181 -21.14 -1.84 -4.96
N GLY A 182 -20.37 -2.95 -4.93
CA GLY A 182 -19.45 -3.36 -3.86
C GLY A 182 -18.65 -2.23 -3.20
N LEU A 183 -17.64 -1.69 -3.89
CA LEU A 183 -16.76 -0.66 -3.30
C LEU A 183 -17.52 0.61 -2.90
N LEU A 184 -18.47 1.08 -3.72
CA LEU A 184 -19.24 2.30 -3.42
C LEU A 184 -20.18 2.10 -2.23
N LYS A 185 -20.84 0.94 -2.10
CA LYS A 185 -21.67 0.62 -0.94
C LYS A 185 -20.85 0.48 0.32
N GLU A 186 -19.71 -0.21 0.26
CA GLU A 186 -18.80 -0.30 1.40
C GLU A 186 -18.31 1.09 1.83
N ALA A 187 -17.90 1.94 0.89
CA ALA A 187 -17.47 3.30 1.17
C ALA A 187 -18.62 4.16 1.73
N SER A 188 -19.83 4.03 1.18
CA SER A 188 -21.03 4.71 1.64
C SER A 188 -21.37 4.32 3.08
N TRP A 189 -21.34 3.01 3.38
CA TRP A 189 -21.55 2.49 4.72
C TRP A 189 -20.53 3.02 5.73
N LEU A 190 -19.25 3.09 5.34
CA LEU A 190 -18.20 3.67 6.20
C LEU A 190 -18.45 5.17 6.47
N LEU A 191 -18.87 5.93 5.46
CA LEU A 191 -19.26 7.34 5.63
C LEU A 191 -20.47 7.47 6.57
N ASP A 192 -21.44 6.57 6.49
CA ASP A 192 -22.62 6.56 7.37
C ASP A 192 -22.26 6.22 8.83
N LYS A 193 -21.18 5.48 9.03
CA LYS A 193 -20.57 5.27 10.36
C LYS A 193 -19.74 6.46 10.84
N GLY A 194 -19.67 7.56 10.09
CA GLY A 194 -18.94 8.77 10.43
C GLY A 194 -17.44 8.72 10.11
N ILE A 195 -16.98 7.70 9.37
CA ILE A 195 -15.58 7.63 8.93
C ILE A 195 -15.43 8.51 7.70
N LEU A 196 -14.80 9.67 7.87
CA LEU A 196 -14.57 10.60 6.77
C LEU A 196 -13.34 10.18 5.96
N ALA A 197 -13.36 10.53 4.67
CA ALA A 197 -12.20 10.34 3.80
C ALA A 197 -10.94 10.98 4.43
N ASN A 198 -9.80 10.32 4.27
CA ASN A 198 -8.49 10.80 4.73
C ASN A 198 -8.29 10.95 6.24
N THR A 199 -9.18 10.42 7.08
CA THR A 199 -9.04 10.51 8.56
C THR A 199 -8.19 9.39 9.15
N SER A 200 -8.33 8.16 8.66
CA SER A 200 -7.57 6.98 9.10
C SER A 200 -6.74 6.36 7.98
N PRO A 201 -5.72 5.53 8.28
CA PRO A 201 -4.98 4.76 7.27
C PRO A 201 -5.91 3.94 6.36
N ALA A 202 -6.96 3.34 6.93
CA ALA A 202 -7.95 2.57 6.17
C ALA A 202 -8.76 3.45 5.21
N SER A 203 -9.23 4.63 5.65
CA SER A 203 -9.92 5.59 4.77
C SER A 203 -9.02 6.20 3.67
N ARG A 204 -7.69 6.11 3.83
CA ARG A 204 -6.69 6.55 2.84
C ARG A 204 -6.32 5.44 1.86
N ALA A 205 -6.80 4.21 2.07
CA ALA A 205 -6.55 3.10 1.17
C ALA A 205 -7.07 3.42 -0.25
N ILE A 206 -6.34 2.93 -1.26
CA ILE A 206 -6.69 3.14 -2.66
C ILE A 206 -8.00 2.39 -2.95
N GLY A 207 -8.90 3.03 -3.71
CA GLY A 207 -10.29 2.61 -3.85
C GLY A 207 -11.17 3.35 -2.85
N TYR A 208 -11.01 3.07 -1.55
CA TYR A 208 -11.81 3.71 -0.50
C TYR A 208 -11.68 5.22 -0.50
N ARG A 209 -10.46 5.76 -0.56
CA ARG A 209 -10.26 7.22 -0.57
C ARG A 209 -11.00 7.89 -1.72
N GLN A 210 -10.83 7.38 -2.94
CA GLN A 210 -11.47 7.94 -4.13
C GLN A 210 -12.99 7.81 -4.06
N ALA A 211 -13.49 6.65 -3.63
CA ALA A 211 -14.92 6.40 -3.49
C ALA A 211 -15.56 7.30 -2.43
N MET A 212 -14.93 7.44 -1.26
CA MET A 212 -15.41 8.29 -0.19
C MET A 212 -15.39 9.77 -0.58
N GLU A 213 -14.31 10.25 -1.20
CA GLU A 213 -14.21 11.63 -1.70
C GLU A 213 -15.29 11.92 -2.77
N TYR A 214 -15.56 10.96 -3.65
CA TYR A 214 -16.61 11.06 -4.67
C TYR A 214 -18.00 11.10 -4.04
N LEU A 215 -18.34 10.13 -3.17
CA LEU A 215 -19.64 10.07 -2.50
C LEU A 215 -19.89 11.25 -1.58
N ALA A 216 -18.87 11.79 -0.91
CA ALA A 216 -18.99 13.00 -0.11
C ALA A 216 -19.44 14.20 -0.96
N ARG A 217 -18.85 14.38 -2.16
CA ARG A 217 -19.28 15.42 -3.10
C ARG A 217 -20.71 15.17 -3.60
N CYS A 218 -21.08 13.93 -3.88
CA CYS A 218 -22.47 13.60 -4.24
C CYS A 218 -23.44 13.96 -3.10
N ARG A 219 -23.07 13.71 -1.83
CA ARG A 219 -23.89 14.10 -0.66
C ARG A 219 -24.02 15.61 -0.50
N GLU A 220 -22.96 16.35 -0.77
CA GLU A 220 -23.00 17.81 -0.79
C GLU A 220 -23.89 18.36 -1.91
N ALA A 221 -23.95 17.65 -3.04
CA ALA A 221 -24.81 17.95 -4.18
C ALA A 221 -26.19 17.26 -4.11
N ASP A 222 -26.65 16.89 -2.91
CA ASP A 222 -27.94 16.21 -2.65
C ASP A 222 -28.19 14.97 -3.53
N GLY A 223 -27.20 14.08 -3.59
CA GLY A 223 -27.25 12.84 -4.36
C GLY A 223 -27.09 13.03 -5.88
N VAL A 224 -26.79 14.23 -6.36
CA VAL A 224 -26.62 14.48 -7.80
C VAL A 224 -25.18 14.18 -8.25
N SER A 225 -25.04 13.40 -9.33
CA SER A 225 -23.80 13.22 -10.06
C SER A 225 -24.08 13.02 -11.54
N SER A 226 -23.20 13.52 -12.41
CA SER A 226 -23.23 13.25 -13.85
C SER A 226 -22.38 12.02 -14.22
N PRO A 227 -22.59 11.42 -15.41
CA PRO A 227 -21.72 10.38 -15.95
C PRO A 227 -20.26 10.82 -16.03
N GLU A 228 -19.98 12.06 -16.41
CA GLU A 228 -18.63 12.61 -16.52
C GLU A 228 -17.93 12.67 -15.14
N GLN A 229 -18.66 13.05 -14.09
CA GLN A 229 -18.13 13.08 -12.74
C GLN A 229 -17.83 11.68 -12.22
N PHE A 230 -18.70 10.71 -12.51
CA PHE A 230 -18.48 9.30 -12.18
C PHE A 230 -17.26 8.74 -12.91
N ILE A 231 -17.16 8.96 -14.22
CA ILE A 231 -16.02 8.51 -15.04
C ILE A 231 -14.70 9.10 -14.52
N ARG A 232 -14.67 10.39 -14.14
CA ARG A 232 -13.47 10.99 -13.52
C ARG A 232 -13.06 10.28 -12.23
N PHE A 233 -14.02 9.89 -11.39
CA PHE A 233 -13.74 9.10 -10.20
C PHE A 233 -13.09 7.74 -10.57
N VAL A 234 -13.62 7.03 -11.57
CA VAL A 234 -13.06 5.76 -12.04
C VAL A 234 -11.62 5.96 -12.54
N GLU A 235 -11.38 6.99 -13.35
CA GLU A 235 -10.06 7.32 -13.88
C GLU A 235 -9.04 7.63 -12.76
N ASP A 236 -9.45 8.37 -11.74
CA ASP A 236 -8.62 8.68 -10.57
C ASP A 236 -8.30 7.43 -9.74
N PHE A 237 -9.27 6.53 -9.57
CA PHE A 237 -9.07 5.25 -8.88
C PHE A 237 -8.07 4.38 -9.64
N GLN A 238 -8.27 4.18 -10.95
CA GLN A 238 -7.37 3.41 -11.80
C GLN A 238 -5.95 4.00 -11.80
N LYS A 239 -5.82 5.33 -11.93
CA LYS A 239 -4.52 6.03 -11.88
C LYS A 239 -3.81 5.83 -10.54
N ALA A 240 -4.53 5.92 -9.42
CA ALA A 240 -3.97 5.68 -8.10
C ALA A 240 -3.46 4.24 -7.95
N SER A 241 -4.23 3.26 -8.42
CA SER A 241 -3.89 1.84 -8.42
C SER A 241 -2.65 1.54 -9.28
N ARG A 242 -2.58 2.06 -10.51
CA ARG A 242 -1.39 1.93 -11.38
C ARG A 242 -0.14 2.55 -10.75
N ASN A 243 -0.28 3.71 -10.11
CA ASN A 243 0.83 4.36 -9.42
C ASN A 243 1.33 3.54 -8.22
N PHE A 244 0.43 2.87 -7.50
CA PHE A 244 0.81 1.97 -6.41
C PHE A 244 1.54 0.73 -6.92
N ALA A 245 1.02 0.08 -7.96
CA ALA A 245 1.71 -1.05 -8.60
C ALA A 245 3.10 -0.65 -9.11
N LYS A 246 3.25 0.55 -9.70
CA LYS A 246 4.55 1.11 -10.10
C LYS A 246 5.49 1.25 -8.90
N ARG A 247 5.01 1.74 -7.75
CA ARG A 247 5.82 1.87 -6.52
C ARG A 247 6.26 0.50 -6.00
N GLN A 248 5.38 -0.50 -6.02
CA GLN A 248 5.73 -1.87 -5.65
C GLN A 248 6.82 -2.42 -6.57
N LEU A 249 6.66 -2.31 -7.88
CA LEU A 249 7.70 -2.72 -8.85
C LEU A 249 9.04 -2.02 -8.59
N THR A 250 9.03 -0.71 -8.31
CA THR A 250 10.27 0.01 -7.97
C THR A 250 10.89 -0.52 -6.68
N TRP A 251 10.09 -0.76 -5.64
CA TRP A 251 10.56 -1.28 -4.36
C TRP A 251 11.22 -2.65 -4.51
N PHE A 252 10.52 -3.63 -5.08
CA PHE A 252 11.02 -5.01 -5.18
C PHE A 252 12.20 -5.16 -6.16
N ARG A 253 12.47 -4.16 -7.02
CA ARG A 253 13.72 -4.17 -7.83
C ARG A 253 14.96 -3.98 -6.96
N GLN A 254 14.82 -3.21 -5.88
CA GLN A 254 15.89 -2.94 -4.94
C GLN A 254 16.05 -4.07 -3.91
N GLU A 255 15.10 -5.01 -3.83
CA GLU A 255 15.22 -6.19 -2.98
C GLU A 255 16.06 -7.28 -3.70
N PRO A 256 17.16 -7.75 -3.11
CA PRO A 256 17.99 -8.78 -3.73
C PRO A 256 17.47 -10.20 -3.50
N LEU A 257 16.73 -10.47 -2.43
CA LEU A 257 16.19 -11.80 -2.11
C LEU A 257 15.10 -12.27 -3.09
N TYR A 258 14.44 -11.36 -3.80
CA TYR A 258 13.27 -11.70 -4.62
C TYR A 258 13.67 -12.16 -6.02
N HIS A 259 13.25 -13.39 -6.36
CA HIS A 259 13.32 -13.95 -7.71
C HIS A 259 12.09 -13.55 -8.51
N TRP A 260 12.29 -12.90 -9.66
CA TRP A 260 11.21 -12.37 -10.48
C TRP A 260 10.70 -13.45 -11.45
N ILE A 261 9.45 -13.87 -11.29
CA ILE A 261 8.80 -14.91 -12.11
C ILE A 261 7.85 -14.26 -13.11
N ASP A 262 7.97 -14.62 -14.39
CA ASP A 262 7.02 -14.26 -15.44
C ASP A 262 5.71 -15.05 -15.32
N VAL A 263 4.66 -14.43 -14.81
CA VAL A 263 3.33 -15.04 -14.76
C VAL A 263 2.55 -14.90 -16.07
N SER A 264 3.19 -14.45 -17.15
CA SER A 264 2.63 -14.62 -18.50
C SER A 264 2.75 -16.05 -19.03
N LYS A 265 3.53 -16.91 -18.36
CA LYS A 265 3.65 -18.34 -18.63
C LYS A 265 2.43 -19.11 -18.11
N GLN A 266 2.35 -20.40 -18.45
CA GLN A 266 1.31 -21.29 -17.95
C GLN A 266 1.40 -21.39 -16.41
N GLN A 267 0.25 -21.34 -15.75
CA GLN A 267 0.16 -21.30 -14.29
C GLN A 267 0.78 -22.55 -13.66
N GLU A 268 0.55 -23.71 -14.26
CA GLU A 268 1.08 -25.00 -13.82
C GLU A 268 2.61 -24.98 -13.84
N ALA A 269 3.22 -24.45 -14.90
CA ALA A 269 4.67 -24.33 -15.00
C ALA A 269 5.27 -23.41 -13.91
N VAL A 270 4.57 -22.32 -13.56
CA VAL A 270 4.98 -21.41 -12.48
C VAL A 270 4.88 -22.10 -11.12
N ILE A 271 3.80 -22.83 -10.86
CA ILE A 271 3.61 -23.57 -9.61
C ILE A 271 4.67 -24.66 -9.48
N ASP A 272 4.89 -25.46 -10.53
CA ASP A 272 5.91 -26.50 -10.56
C ASP A 272 7.31 -25.94 -10.30
N PHE A 273 7.61 -24.76 -10.85
CA PHE A 273 8.87 -24.06 -10.59
C PHE A 273 9.00 -23.67 -9.11
N ILE A 274 7.97 -23.05 -8.52
CA ILE A 274 8.00 -22.64 -7.10
C ILE A 274 8.18 -23.85 -6.18
N ILE A 275 7.49 -24.96 -6.46
CA ILE A 275 7.61 -26.20 -5.69
C ILE A 275 9.03 -26.77 -5.80
N LYS A 276 9.59 -26.84 -7.01
CA LYS A 276 10.97 -27.32 -7.22
C LYS A 276 12.00 -26.45 -6.51
N ALA A 277 11.86 -25.13 -6.63
CA ALA A 277 12.75 -24.16 -5.99
C ALA A 277 12.70 -24.21 -4.46
N TYR A 278 11.57 -24.64 -3.87
CA TYR A 278 11.48 -24.88 -2.44
C TYR A 278 12.32 -26.09 -1.97
N TYR A 279 12.34 -27.19 -2.75
CA TYR A 279 13.11 -28.38 -2.39
C TYR A 279 14.59 -28.32 -2.80
N ASP A 280 14.91 -27.61 -3.88
CA ASP A 280 16.27 -27.40 -4.35
C ASP A 280 16.47 -25.94 -4.78
N PRO A 281 16.98 -25.08 -3.89
CA PRO A 281 17.28 -23.69 -4.21
C PRO A 281 18.29 -23.53 -5.37
N ASN A 282 19.11 -24.53 -5.68
CA ASN A 282 20.06 -24.47 -6.80
C ASN A 282 19.34 -24.47 -8.16
N ILE A 283 18.10 -24.97 -8.22
CA ILE A 283 17.27 -24.92 -9.43
C ILE A 283 17.06 -23.46 -9.87
N ILE A 284 16.98 -22.51 -8.93
CA ILE A 284 16.80 -21.09 -9.24
C ILE A 284 17.97 -20.57 -10.09
N VAL A 285 19.20 -21.00 -9.81
CA VAL A 285 20.40 -20.62 -10.57
C VAL A 285 20.42 -21.30 -11.94
N SER A 286 20.06 -22.58 -12.00
CA SER A 286 20.09 -23.37 -13.25
C SER A 286 18.95 -23.05 -14.23
N GLU A 287 17.76 -22.66 -13.74
CA GLU A 287 16.58 -22.35 -14.54
C GLU A 287 16.40 -20.87 -14.89
N ALA A 288 17.32 -20.00 -14.46
CA ALA A 288 17.41 -18.63 -14.96
C ALA A 288 17.48 -18.56 -16.50
N SER A 289 17.92 -19.65 -17.13
CA SER A 289 18.03 -19.83 -18.58
C SER A 289 16.76 -20.40 -19.26
N LYS A 290 15.72 -20.80 -18.52
CA LYS A 290 14.46 -21.38 -19.06
C LYS A 290 13.31 -20.36 -19.23
N GLY A 291 13.58 -19.07 -19.06
CA GLY A 291 12.65 -17.98 -19.41
C GLY A 291 11.43 -17.83 -18.50
N ILE A 292 11.34 -18.59 -17.39
CA ILE A 292 10.38 -18.36 -16.29
C ILE A 292 10.87 -17.24 -15.39
N LEU A 293 12.17 -17.24 -15.07
CA LEU A 293 12.80 -16.14 -14.38
C LEU A 293 13.08 -15.00 -15.35
N ILE A 294 12.86 -13.76 -14.90
CA ILE A 294 13.18 -12.55 -15.67
C ILE A 294 14.27 -11.76 -14.94
N ASP A 295 15.26 -11.27 -15.69
CA ASP A 295 16.19 -10.28 -15.16
C ASP A 295 15.42 -9.00 -14.82
N LYS A 296 15.38 -8.63 -13.54
CA LYS A 296 14.73 -7.39 -13.08
C LYS A 296 15.20 -6.14 -13.83
N LYS A 297 16.43 -6.11 -14.38
CA LYS A 297 16.92 -5.02 -15.26
C LYS A 297 16.22 -5.00 -16.63
N SER A 298 15.89 -6.17 -17.19
CA SER A 298 15.12 -6.31 -18.43
C SER A 298 13.64 -5.89 -18.29
N THR A 299 13.11 -5.85 -17.05
CA THR A 299 11.74 -5.35 -16.76
C THR A 299 11.59 -3.84 -16.88
N VAL A 300 12.68 -3.12 -17.17
CA VAL A 300 12.64 -1.73 -17.62
C VAL A 300 12.06 -1.75 -19.03
N ASP A 301 10.74 -1.90 -19.13
CA ASP A 301 10.00 -1.72 -20.38
C ASP A 301 10.56 -0.49 -21.08
N LYS A 302 11.03 -0.65 -22.32
CA LYS A 302 11.54 0.46 -23.14
C LYS A 302 10.50 1.57 -23.06
N LYS A 303 10.87 2.72 -22.43
CA LYS A 303 9.99 3.85 -22.08
C LYS A 303 8.95 4.18 -23.16
N ASN A 304 9.25 3.93 -24.42
CA ASN A 304 8.40 4.11 -25.58
C ASN A 304 7.08 3.32 -25.55
N LYS A 305 7.02 2.07 -25.05
CA LYS A 305 5.78 1.26 -25.10
C LYS A 305 4.68 1.70 -24.11
N LEU A 306 5.01 2.53 -23.13
CA LEU A 306 4.08 3.00 -22.09
C LEU A 306 3.72 4.48 -22.22
N ARG A 307 4.41 5.24 -23.08
CA ARG A 307 4.08 6.64 -23.35
C ARG A 307 2.66 6.77 -23.93
N ASP A 308 2.23 5.76 -24.67
CA ASP A 308 0.95 5.72 -25.36
C ASP A 308 -0.08 4.80 -24.64
N TYR A 309 0.16 4.46 -23.37
CA TYR A 309 -0.81 3.66 -22.62
C TYR A 309 -2.08 4.48 -22.40
N MET A 310 -3.16 4.05 -23.05
CA MET A 310 -4.49 4.62 -22.92
C MET A 310 -5.41 3.59 -22.25
N PRO A 311 -5.87 3.84 -21.00
CA PRO A 311 -6.89 3.01 -20.37
C PRO A 311 -8.08 2.82 -21.31
N GLN A 312 -8.48 1.58 -21.53
CA GLN A 312 -9.66 1.25 -22.31
C GLN A 312 -10.74 0.82 -21.34
N ARG A 313 -11.77 1.66 -21.17
CA ARG A 313 -12.94 1.30 -20.35
C ARG A 313 -13.68 0.17 -21.04
N LYS A 314 -14.07 -0.85 -20.27
CA LYS A 314 -14.79 -2.02 -20.80
C LYS A 314 -16.22 -2.09 -20.27
N VAL A 315 -16.45 -1.57 -19.07
CA VAL A 315 -17.75 -1.58 -18.40
C VAL A 315 -18.47 -0.24 -18.58
N PHE A 316 -17.80 0.87 -18.28
CA PHE A 316 -18.41 2.21 -18.29
C PHE A 316 -17.98 2.97 -19.55
N VAL A 317 -18.54 2.57 -20.70
CA VAL A 317 -18.15 3.10 -22.02
C VAL A 317 -19.03 4.28 -22.40
N THR A 318 -20.35 4.16 -22.20
CA THR A 318 -21.34 5.19 -22.49
C THR A 318 -21.95 5.80 -21.22
N ALA A 319 -22.78 6.84 -21.39
CA ALA A 319 -23.52 7.43 -20.29
C ALA A 319 -24.58 6.46 -19.72
N GLU A 320 -25.19 5.64 -20.58
CA GLU A 320 -26.17 4.63 -20.21
C GLU A 320 -25.57 3.55 -19.29
N ASP A 321 -24.30 3.18 -19.51
CA ASP A 321 -23.59 2.22 -18.65
C ASP A 321 -23.45 2.71 -17.20
N CYS A 322 -23.53 4.03 -16.98
CA CYS A 322 -23.46 4.64 -15.66
C CYS A 322 -24.83 4.76 -14.97
N SER A 323 -25.94 4.56 -15.70
CA SER A 323 -27.28 4.93 -15.28
C SER A 323 -27.71 4.26 -13.97
N GLU A 324 -27.44 2.97 -13.80
CA GLU A 324 -27.81 2.20 -12.62
C GLU A 324 -27.09 2.71 -11.35
N ILE A 325 -25.79 3.01 -11.47
CA ILE A 325 -24.99 3.58 -10.37
C ILE A 325 -25.49 4.98 -10.04
N LEU A 326 -25.71 5.82 -11.04
CA LEU A 326 -26.17 7.19 -10.83
C LEU A 326 -27.56 7.23 -10.21
N ASP A 327 -28.46 6.34 -10.61
CA ASP A 327 -29.77 6.16 -9.98
C ASP A 327 -29.61 5.73 -8.51
N TRP A 328 -28.74 4.77 -8.22
CA TRP A 328 -28.43 4.36 -6.85
C TRP A 328 -27.87 5.53 -6.00
N ILE A 329 -26.93 6.32 -6.55
CA ILE A 329 -26.38 7.52 -5.87
C ILE A 329 -27.51 8.51 -5.58
N SER A 330 -28.36 8.77 -6.57
CA SER A 330 -29.47 9.72 -6.44
C SER A 330 -30.48 9.30 -5.38
N LYS A 331 -30.65 8.00 -5.13
CA LYS A 331 -31.58 7.48 -4.12
C LYS A 331 -30.97 7.42 -2.73
N THR A 332 -29.67 7.14 -2.62
CA THR A 332 -29.04 6.77 -1.33
C THR A 332 -28.14 7.84 -0.74
N GLN A 333 -27.65 8.78 -1.56
CA GLN A 333 -26.66 9.77 -1.12
C GLN A 333 -27.26 11.17 -0.91
N ARG A 334 -28.59 11.31 -0.83
CA ARG A 334 -29.25 12.58 -0.47
C ARG A 334 -29.05 12.93 1.00
N ARG A 335 -29.03 14.22 1.34
CA ARG A 335 -29.09 14.66 2.74
C ARG A 335 -30.53 14.52 3.24
N LYS A 336 -30.78 13.99 4.45
CA LYS A 336 -32.13 14.06 5.02
C LYS A 336 -32.46 15.50 5.43
N ALA A 337 -33.76 15.80 5.46
CA ALA A 337 -34.30 17.08 5.91
C ALA A 337 -33.96 17.45 7.37
N ASP A 338 -33.47 16.50 8.18
CA ASP A 338 -33.02 16.71 9.57
C ASP A 338 -31.49 16.83 9.72
N GLY A 339 -30.73 16.81 8.61
CA GLY A 339 -29.27 16.84 8.62
C GLY A 339 -28.58 15.49 8.84
N SER A 340 -29.32 14.38 8.96
CA SER A 340 -28.75 13.02 9.08
C SER A 340 -28.63 12.30 7.72
N LEU A 341 -27.75 11.30 7.61
CA LEU A 341 -27.56 10.49 6.39
C LEU A 341 -28.45 9.23 6.38
N HIS A 342 -28.71 8.66 5.21
CA HIS A 342 -29.62 7.51 5.02
C HIS A 342 -28.96 6.19 5.47
N GLY A 343 -29.30 5.71 6.68
CA GLY A 343 -28.71 4.47 7.21
C GLY A 343 -29.48 3.86 8.39
N LYS A 344 -30.76 3.53 8.18
CA LYS A 344 -31.42 2.44 8.93
C LYS A 344 -32.30 1.67 7.95
N THR A 345 -31.71 0.71 7.26
CA THR A 345 -32.50 -0.42 6.75
C THR A 345 -33.09 -1.13 7.97
N GLN A 346 -34.41 -1.16 7.99
CA GLN A 346 -35.24 -1.76 9.01
C GLN A 346 -35.32 -3.26 8.70
N ASP A 347 -34.23 -4.00 8.90
CA ASP A 347 -34.21 -5.46 8.67
C ASP A 347 -33.26 -6.26 9.59
N GLU A 348 -32.84 -5.67 10.73
CA GLU A 348 -32.09 -6.37 11.80
C GLU A 348 -32.86 -6.37 13.13
N ARG A 349 -34.20 -6.39 13.07
CA ARG A 349 -35.04 -6.72 14.22
C ARG A 349 -35.82 -7.99 13.92
N GLU A 350 -35.12 -9.10 13.82
CA GLU A 350 -35.61 -10.47 14.08
C GLU A 350 -34.51 -11.47 13.70
N GLY A 351 -33.93 -12.17 14.70
CA GLY A 351 -32.97 -13.27 14.48
C GLY A 351 -31.79 -13.28 15.43
#